data_AF-A0A1J5TRR0-F1
#
_entry.id   AF-A0A1J5TRR0-F1
#
_cell.length_a   1.000
_cell.length_b   1.000
_cell.length_c   1.000
_cell.angle_alpha   90.00
_cell.angle_beta   90.00
_cell.angle_gamma   90.00
#
_symmetry.space_group_name_H-M   'P 1'
#
loop_
_entity.id
_entity.type
_entity.pdbx_description
1 polymer ?
#
loop_
_entity_poly.entity_id
_entity_poly.type
_entity_poly.pdbx_seq_one_letter_code
_entity_poly.pdbx_strand_id
1 'polypeptide(L)' 'MKRRVINLSNGTQSSCGIANCNDSIKRSVSRKKVDLVPELEVRGNGKKIGLCQSCYRIFKKATKKDRTLESLGR' A
#
# COMPACT_ATOMS: atom_id res chain seq x y z
N MET A 1 19.42 -21.31 -26.99
CA MET A 1 19.15 -20.63 -25.70
C MET A 1 17.71 -20.12 -25.71
N LYS A 2 16.78 -20.76 -24.98
CA LYS A 2 15.36 -20.37 -24.98
C LYS A 2 15.20 -19.06 -24.18
N ARG A 3 14.85 -17.96 -24.84
CA ARG A 3 14.46 -16.70 -24.20
C ARG A 3 13.20 -16.98 -23.37
N ARG A 4 13.31 -16.95 -22.03
CA ARG A 4 12.13 -16.98 -21.17
C ARG A 4 11.37 -15.68 -21.39
N VAL A 5 10.19 -15.78 -21.98
CA VAL A 5 9.25 -14.66 -22.08
C VAL A 5 8.70 -14.44 -20.68
N ILE A 6 9.23 -13.46 -19.96
CA ILE A 6 8.70 -13.09 -18.65
C ILE A 6 7.37 -12.40 -18.94
N ASN A 7 6.27 -13.14 -18.85
CA ASN A 7 4.94 -12.57 -18.81
C ASN A 7 4.81 -11.88 -17.45
N LEU A 8 5.19 -10.61 -17.37
CA LEU A 8 4.93 -9.77 -16.20
C LEU A 8 3.45 -9.42 -16.24
N SER A 9 2.62 -10.39 -15.88
CA SER A 9 1.21 -10.16 -15.58
C SER A 9 1.18 -9.31 -14.30
N ASN A 10 1.31 -7.99 -14.47
CA ASN A 10 1.01 -7.03 -13.43
C ASN A 10 -0.46 -7.23 -13.09
N GLY A 11 -0.73 -7.99 -12.02
CA GLY A 11 -2.05 -8.11 -11.40
C GLY A 11 -2.48 -6.74 -10.88
N THR A 12 -2.89 -5.88 -11.81
CA THR A 12 -3.44 -4.57 -11.55
C THR A 12 -4.86 -4.78 -11.07
N GLN A 13 -5.02 -4.85 -9.75
CA GLN A 13 -6.19 -4.16 -9.22
C GLN A 13 -6.13 -2.73 -9.78
N SER A 14 -7.15 -2.34 -10.52
CA SER A 14 -7.17 -1.05 -11.22
C SER A 14 -7.39 0.09 -10.22
N SER A 15 -8.11 -0.20 -9.13
CA SER A 15 -8.59 0.76 -8.14
C SER A 15 -7.97 0.53 -6.77
N CYS A 16 -7.68 1.62 -6.07
CA CYS A 16 -7.15 1.65 -4.72
C CYS A 16 -7.94 0.69 -3.81
N GLY A 17 -7.24 -0.14 -3.03
CA GLY A 17 -7.92 -1.06 -2.11
C GLY A 17 -8.43 -0.38 -0.83
N ILE A 18 -8.49 0.95 -0.78
CA ILE A 18 -9.03 1.69 0.37
C ILE A 18 -10.53 1.88 0.12
N ALA A 19 -11.36 1.58 1.13
CA ALA A 19 -12.82 1.61 1.00
C ALA A 19 -13.34 2.97 0.53
N ASN A 20 -12.69 4.06 0.95
CA ASN A 20 -13.00 5.44 0.60
C ASN A 20 -12.17 5.99 -0.58
N CYS A 21 -11.58 5.15 -1.44
CA CYS A 21 -10.77 5.62 -2.55
C CYS A 21 -10.95 4.74 -3.79
N ASN A 22 -11.21 5.38 -4.94
CA ASN A 22 -11.35 4.68 -6.22
C ASN A 22 -10.27 5.06 -7.24
N ASP A 23 -9.21 5.73 -6.79
CA ASP A 23 -8.10 6.15 -7.65
C ASP A 23 -7.28 4.98 -8.19
N SER A 24 -6.54 5.23 -9.26
CA SER A 24 -5.66 4.23 -9.86
C SER A 24 -4.51 3.83 -8.94
N ILE A 25 -4.29 2.53 -8.80
CA ILE A 25 -3.18 1.99 -8.00
C ILE A 25 -1.85 2.39 -8.63
N LYS A 26 -0.94 2.92 -7.80
CA LYS A 26 0.44 3.26 -8.19
C LYS A 26 1.48 2.43 -7.46
N ARG A 27 1.18 1.95 -6.25
CA ARG A 27 2.12 1.18 -5.41
C ARG A 27 1.37 0.08 -4.66
N SER A 28 2.02 -1.05 -4.43
CA SER A 28 1.50 -2.12 -3.57
C SER A 28 2.25 -2.16 -2.25
N VAL A 29 1.54 -2.24 -1.14
CA VAL A 29 2.10 -2.35 0.21
C VAL A 29 1.49 -3.53 0.98
N SER A 30 2.07 -3.87 2.12
CA SER A 30 1.55 -4.97 2.96
C SER A 30 0.31 -4.50 3.72
N ARG A 31 -0.78 -5.26 3.63
CA ARG A 31 -2.05 -4.93 4.29
C ARG A 31 -1.87 -4.68 5.79
N LYS A 32 -1.12 -5.56 6.47
CA LYS A 32 -0.83 -5.45 7.90
C LYS A 32 -0.33 -4.08 8.33
N LYS A 33 0.42 -3.36 7.47
CA LYS A 33 0.90 -2.02 7.80
C LYS A 33 -0.15 -0.94 7.57
N VAL A 34 -0.98 -1.09 6.54
CA VAL A 34 -2.05 -0.15 6.23
C VAL A 34 -3.17 -0.26 7.26
N ASP A 35 -3.43 -1.46 7.75
CA ASP A 35 -4.39 -1.76 8.81
C ASP A 35 -4.06 -1.03 10.13
N LEU A 36 -2.77 -0.80 10.40
CA LEU A 36 -2.31 0.00 11.54
C LEU A 36 -2.56 1.52 11.37
N VAL A 37 -2.98 1.96 10.19
CA VAL A 37 -3.28 3.37 9.92
C VAL A 37 -4.78 3.56 10.04
N PRO A 38 -5.29 4.09 11.17
CA PRO A 38 -6.72 4.27 11.37
C PRO A 38 -7.36 5.25 10.38
N GLU A 39 -6.55 6.10 9.73
CA GLU A 39 -7.00 7.02 8.68
C GLU A 39 -7.33 6.32 7.35
N LEU A 40 -6.97 5.04 7.17
CA LEU A 40 -7.11 4.32 5.92
C LEU A 40 -7.87 3.00 6.12
N GLU A 41 -9.14 2.98 5.71
CA GLU A 41 -9.96 1.77 5.79
C GLU A 41 -9.66 0.82 4.62
N VAL A 42 -9.15 -0.37 4.93
CA VAL A 42 -8.71 -1.36 3.94
C VAL A 42 -9.88 -2.23 3.47
N ARG A 43 -10.13 -2.30 2.16
CA ARG A 43 -11.17 -3.14 1.56
C ARG A 43 -10.56 -4.36 0.88
N GLY A 44 -11.11 -5.54 1.19
CA GLY A 44 -10.70 -6.82 0.61
C GLY A 44 -9.79 -7.66 1.51
N ASN A 45 -9.60 -8.93 1.13
CA ASN A 45 -8.92 -9.93 1.98
C ASN A 45 -7.46 -10.27 1.58
N GLY A 46 -6.82 -9.42 0.79
CA GLY A 46 -5.48 -9.68 0.26
C GLY A 46 -4.34 -9.49 1.28
N LYS A 47 -3.24 -10.24 1.12
CA LYS A 47 -1.98 -10.04 1.89
C LYS A 47 -1.30 -8.71 1.55
N LYS A 48 -1.43 -8.29 0.29
CA LYS A 48 -0.98 -6.99 -0.23
C LYS A 48 -2.18 -6.19 -0.71
N ILE A 49 -2.08 -4.88 -0.57
CA ILE A 49 -3.07 -3.91 -1.04
C ILE A 49 -2.38 -2.93 -1.98
N GLY A 50 -3.04 -2.63 -3.09
CA GLY A 50 -2.66 -1.52 -3.96
C GLY A 50 -3.19 -0.19 -3.42
N LEU A 51 -2.30 0.78 -3.28
CA LEU A 51 -2.63 2.16 -2.91
C LEU A 51 -2.39 3.10 -4.08
N CYS A 52 -3.27 4.10 -4.20
CA CYS A 52 -3.04 5.27 -5.04
C CYS A 52 -1.97 6.19 -4.42
N GLN A 53 -1.55 7.22 -5.16
CA GLN A 53 -0.52 8.14 -4.69
C GLN A 53 -0.95 8.92 -3.44
N SER A 54 -2.22 9.31 -3.34
CA SER A 54 -2.78 10.05 -2.19
C SER A 54 -2.82 9.19 -0.92
N CYS A 55 -3.41 7.99 -0.99
CA CYS A 55 -3.46 7.06 0.14
C CYS A 55 -2.06 6.61 0.58
N TYR A 56 -1.13 6.44 -0.36
CA TYR A 56 0.26 6.13 -0.03
C TYR A 56 0.96 7.26 0.75
N ARG A 57 0.64 8.54 0.48
CA ARG A 57 1.17 9.67 1.26
C ARG A 57 0.61 9.69 2.68
N ILE A 58 -0.67 9.41 2.85
CA ILE A 58 -1.32 9.30 4.18
C ILE A 58 -0.67 8.16 4.96
N PHE A 59 -0.58 6.98 4.35
CA PHE A 59 0.12 5.82 4.92
C PHE A 59 1.55 6.16 5.34
N LYS A 60 2.32 6.83 4.47
CA LYS A 60 3.70 7.29 4.77
C LYS A 60 3.75 8.29 5.91
N LYS A 61 2.77 9.18 6.03
CA LYS A 61 2.71 10.19 7.10
C LYS A 61 2.40 9.53 8.45
N ALA A 62 1.42 8.64 8.47
CA ALA A 62 1.05 7.87 9.66
C ALA A 62 2.21 7.00 10.15
N THR A 63 2.81 6.22 9.24
CA THR A 63 3.98 5.37 9.57
C THR A 63 5.26 6.15 9.87
N LYS A 64 5.37 7.42 9.44
CA LYS A 64 6.52 8.28 9.79
C LYS A 64 6.41 8.83 11.21
N LYS A 65 5.20 9.16 11.70
CA LYS A 65 4.99 9.60 13.09
C LYS A 65 5.37 8.52 14.09
N ASP A 66 5.02 7.28 13.78
CA ASP A 66 5.45 6.10 14.52
C ASP A 66 6.99 6.02 14.60
N ARG A 67 7.65 6.22 13.46
CA ARG A 67 9.12 6.19 13.35
C ARG A 67 9.84 7.33 14.10
N THR A 68 9.18 8.47 14.35
CA THR A 68 9.78 9.57 15.13
C THR A 68 9.76 9.31 16.64
N LEU A 69 8.78 8.56 17.14
CA LEU A 69 8.73 8.18 18.56
C LEU A 69 9.82 7.16 18.92
N GLU A 70 10.15 6.25 17.99
CA GLU A 70 11.23 5.27 18.18
C GLU A 70 12.63 5.93 18.15
N SER A 71 12.77 7.11 17.53
CA SER A 71 14.06 7.79 17.38
C SER A 71 14.42 8.75 18.52
N LEU A 72 13.48 9.08 19.41
CA LEU A 72 13.72 9.92 20.60
C LEU A 72 14.14 9.12 21.84
N GLY A 73 14.28 7.80 21.71
CA GLY A 73 14.70 6.88 22.77
C GLY A 73 16.15 6.40 22.68
N ARG A 74 17.05 7.20 22.09
CA ARG A 74 18.50 6.93 22.10
C ARG A 74 19.27 8.09 22.68
#